data_AF-A0A2K9PN10-F1
#
_entry.id   AF-A0A2K9PN10-F1
#
_cell.length_a   1.000
_cell.length_b   1.000
_cell.length_c   1.000
_cell.angle_alpha   90.00
_cell.angle_beta   90.00
_cell.angle_gamma   90.00
#
_symmetry.space_group_name_H-M   'P 1'
#
loop_
_entity.id
_entity.type
_entity.pdbx_description
1 polymer ?
#
loop_
_entity_poly.entity_id
_entity_poly.type
_entity_poly.pdbx_seq_one_letter_code
_entity_poly.pdbx_strand_id
1 'polypeptide(L)'
;MIAEHIDLISGIIGITTAIIALYKYIKEKRKNKELEDEVRHIASTGVALGYYYNFAKDIFLILRLARLKVELYKKDGKEIDQVREFKTKDVTLRVVMPRNLEQDSIDEAINFMYSYPKADIVRLDNERNIGINYLLDETGKLVIIDFPKPLKAVRMHLLSEEEFKEIIAKGKFTQDEDIFDTPEWKKAEKDEMENFQKAIIKLIKRDDFGVPINKIEFVPIQNLNNIMQNNT
;
A
#
# COMPACT_ATOMS: atom_id res chain seq x y z
N MET A 1 45.40 -45.08 -26.68
CA MET A 1 45.48 -43.64 -27.03
C MET A 1 44.20 -43.05 -27.62
N ILE A 2 43.58 -43.58 -28.69
CA ILE A 2 42.35 -42.97 -29.26
C ILE A 2 41.12 -43.14 -28.33
N ALA A 3 40.96 -44.31 -27.69
CA ALA A 3 39.84 -44.57 -26.78
C ALA A 3 39.86 -43.68 -25.52
N GLU A 4 41.02 -43.45 -24.90
CA GLU A 4 41.17 -42.60 -23.72
C GLU A 4 40.84 -41.12 -23.99
N HIS A 5 41.07 -40.64 -25.23
CA HIS A 5 40.70 -39.27 -25.61
C HIS A 5 39.19 -39.12 -25.81
N ILE A 6 38.50 -40.17 -26.27
CA ILE A 6 37.04 -40.19 -26.46
C ILE A 6 36.32 -40.19 -25.10
N ASP A 7 36.85 -40.93 -24.11
CA ASP A 7 36.29 -40.97 -22.76
C ASP A 7 36.51 -39.64 -22.01
N LEU A 8 37.67 -39.00 -22.18
CA LEU A 8 37.96 -37.69 -21.61
C LEU A 8 37.05 -36.59 -22.21
N ILE A 9 36.85 -36.59 -23.53
CA ILE A 9 35.97 -35.64 -24.22
C ILE A 9 34.51 -35.86 -23.83
N SER A 10 34.06 -37.12 -23.75
CA SER A 10 32.71 -37.47 -23.29
C SER A 10 32.46 -37.05 -21.84
N GLY A 11 33.46 -37.20 -20.97
CA GLY A 11 33.40 -36.74 -19.57
C GLY A 11 33.30 -35.21 -19.45
N ILE A 12 34.07 -34.48 -20.25
CA ILE A 12 34.01 -33.01 -20.29
C ILE A 12 32.64 -32.55 -20.83
N ILE A 13 32.13 -33.15 -21.90
CA ILE A 13 30.82 -32.82 -22.46
C ILE A 13 29.70 -33.11 -21.44
N GLY A 14 29.78 -34.23 -20.71
CA GLY A 14 28.82 -34.58 -19.66
C GLY A 14 28.78 -33.56 -18.52
N ILE A 15 29.96 -33.15 -18.02
CA ILE A 15 30.08 -32.13 -16.96
C ILE A 15 29.53 -30.77 -17.45
N THR A 16 29.88 -30.38 -18.67
CA THR A 16 29.43 -29.10 -19.25
C THR A 16 27.90 -29.06 -19.40
N THR A 17 27.30 -30.17 -19.83
CA THR A 17 25.84 -30.29 -19.97
C THR A 17 25.13 -30.26 -18.63
N ALA A 18 25.69 -30.91 -17.60
CA ALA A 18 25.14 -30.87 -16.24
C ALA A 18 25.20 -29.46 -15.62
N ILE A 19 26.28 -28.71 -15.86
CA ILE A 19 26.42 -27.31 -15.40
C ILE A 19 25.39 -26.41 -16.09
N ILE A 20 25.18 -26.57 -17.41
CA ILE A 20 24.17 -25.81 -18.15
C ILE A 20 22.76 -26.15 -17.66
N ALA A 21 22.47 -27.42 -17.40
CA ALA A 21 21.20 -27.86 -16.84
C ALA A 21 20.96 -27.30 -15.43
N LEU A 22 21.98 -27.32 -14.56
CA LEU A 22 21.93 -26.74 -13.22
C LEU A 22 21.71 -25.23 -13.27
N TYR A 23 22.39 -24.53 -14.17
CA TYR A 23 22.22 -23.08 -14.36
C TYR A 23 20.81 -22.74 -14.86
N LYS A 24 20.29 -23.50 -15.84
CA LYS A 24 18.90 -23.34 -16.31
C LYS A 24 17.89 -23.63 -15.21
N TYR A 25 18.08 -24.71 -14.44
CA TYR A 25 17.23 -25.05 -13.30
C TYR A 25 17.26 -23.96 -12.21
N ILE A 26 18.44 -23.43 -11.86
CA ILE A 26 18.56 -22.33 -10.91
C ILE A 26 17.85 -21.08 -11.43
N LYS A 27 18.00 -20.76 -12.72
CA LYS A 27 17.36 -19.60 -13.35
C LYS A 27 15.84 -19.74 -13.39
N GLU A 28 15.33 -20.91 -13.77
CA GLU A 28 13.88 -21.20 -13.75
C GLU A 28 13.33 -21.24 -12.33
N LYS A 29 14.06 -21.81 -11.37
CA LYS A 29 13.68 -21.80 -9.96
C LYS A 29 13.65 -20.38 -9.38
N ARG A 30 14.59 -19.51 -9.78
CA ARG A 30 14.56 -18.08 -9.43
C ARG A 30 13.37 -17.37 -10.06
N LYS A 31 13.12 -17.59 -11.35
CA LYS A 31 11.98 -17.00 -12.05
C LYS A 31 10.64 -17.48 -11.49
N ASN A 32 10.53 -18.76 -11.13
CA ASN A 32 9.35 -19.32 -10.48
C ASN A 32 9.18 -18.76 -9.08
N LYS A 33 10.26 -18.58 -8.31
CA LYS A 33 10.20 -17.92 -7.01
C LYS A 33 9.81 -16.45 -7.14
N GLU A 34 10.34 -15.72 -8.12
CA GLU A 34 9.95 -14.34 -8.41
C GLU A 34 8.48 -14.25 -8.81
N LEU A 35 7.99 -15.17 -9.64
CA LEU A 35 6.57 -15.27 -10.02
C LEU A 35 5.70 -15.70 -8.84
N GLU A 36 6.17 -16.60 -7.99
CA GLU A 36 5.49 -17.06 -6.78
C GLU A 36 5.42 -15.91 -5.77
N ASP A 37 6.49 -15.15 -5.59
CA ASP A 37 6.53 -13.92 -4.77
C ASP A 37 5.63 -12.82 -5.39
N GLU A 38 5.56 -12.67 -6.72
CA GLU A 38 4.64 -11.75 -7.41
C GLU A 38 3.16 -12.18 -7.27
N VAL A 39 2.88 -13.48 -7.32
CA VAL A 39 1.53 -14.05 -7.12
C VAL A 39 1.14 -13.98 -5.64
N ARG A 40 2.09 -14.16 -4.72
CA ARG A 40 1.85 -14.11 -3.27
C ARG A 40 1.30 -12.77 -2.83
N HIS A 41 1.68 -11.69 -3.50
CA HIS A 41 1.22 -10.33 -3.18
C HIS A 41 0.10 -9.81 -4.09
N ILE A 42 -0.68 -10.69 -4.69
CA ILE A 42 -1.75 -10.30 -5.63
C ILE A 42 -2.86 -9.50 -4.94
N ALA A 43 -3.15 -9.79 -3.66
CA ALA A 43 -4.20 -9.11 -2.91
C ALA A 43 -3.85 -7.64 -2.63
N SER A 44 -2.71 -7.36 -1.99
CA SER A 44 -2.23 -5.99 -1.80
C SER A 44 -2.03 -5.24 -3.11
N THR A 45 -1.56 -5.91 -4.17
CA THR A 45 -1.42 -5.30 -5.50
C THR A 45 -2.78 -4.91 -6.09
N GLY A 46 -3.77 -5.79 -6.05
CA GLY A 46 -5.13 -5.52 -6.53
C GLY A 46 -5.81 -4.40 -5.75
N VAL A 47 -5.66 -4.42 -4.42
CA VAL A 47 -6.15 -3.38 -3.50
C VAL A 47 -5.47 -2.04 -3.77
N ALA A 48 -4.15 -2.03 -4.01
CA ALA A 48 -3.41 -0.83 -4.39
C ALA A 48 -3.91 -0.24 -5.72
N LEU A 49 -4.14 -1.07 -6.74
CA LEU A 49 -4.72 -0.61 -8.01
C LEU A 49 -6.09 0.03 -7.80
N GLY A 50 -6.96 -0.63 -7.03
CA GLY A 50 -8.29 -0.12 -6.70
C GLY A 50 -8.24 1.22 -5.95
N TYR A 51 -7.37 1.33 -4.94
CA TYR A 51 -7.16 2.59 -4.21
C TYR A 51 -6.64 3.70 -5.11
N TYR A 52 -5.66 3.39 -5.96
CA TYR A 52 -5.02 4.33 -6.85
C TYR A 52 -6.01 4.93 -7.85
N TYR A 53 -6.74 4.10 -8.60
CA TYR A 53 -7.63 4.58 -9.65
C TYR A 53 -8.92 5.22 -9.12
N ASN A 54 -9.36 4.87 -7.90
CA ASN A 54 -10.57 5.47 -7.33
C ASN A 54 -10.32 6.77 -6.56
N PHE A 55 -9.09 7.04 -6.14
CA PHE A 55 -8.80 8.19 -5.28
C PHE A 55 -7.45 8.84 -5.55
N ALA A 56 -6.35 8.12 -5.32
CA ALA A 56 -5.02 8.75 -5.32
C ALA A 56 -4.66 9.39 -6.67
N LYS A 57 -5.01 8.74 -7.79
CA LYS A 57 -4.78 9.26 -9.14
C LYS A 57 -5.41 10.64 -9.34
N ASP A 58 -6.66 10.81 -8.93
CA ASP A 58 -7.38 12.07 -9.10
C ASP A 58 -6.75 13.19 -8.26
N ILE A 59 -6.34 12.89 -7.02
CA ILE A 59 -5.59 13.84 -6.20
C ILE A 59 -4.30 14.27 -6.90
N PHE A 60 -3.51 13.31 -7.40
CA PHE A 60 -2.26 13.62 -8.10
C PHE A 60 -2.45 14.37 -9.41
N LEU A 61 -3.52 14.11 -10.16
CA LEU A 61 -3.88 14.87 -11.35
C LEU A 61 -4.18 16.33 -11.00
N ILE A 62 -4.91 16.59 -9.92
CA ILE A 62 -5.22 17.97 -9.50
C ILE A 62 -3.97 18.67 -8.96
N LEU A 63 -3.06 17.94 -8.30
CA LEU A 63 -1.79 18.50 -7.83
C LEU A 63 -0.87 18.98 -8.98
N ARG A 64 -1.16 18.64 -10.24
CA ARG A 64 -0.47 19.21 -11.41
C ARG A 64 -0.81 20.68 -11.64
N LEU A 65 -1.96 21.14 -11.16
CA LEU A 65 -2.36 22.53 -11.27
C LEU A 65 -1.42 23.41 -10.43
N ALA A 66 -1.42 24.72 -10.67
CA ALA A 66 -0.64 25.64 -9.82
C ALA A 66 -1.30 25.84 -8.45
N ARG A 67 -2.64 25.77 -8.42
CA ARG A 67 -3.46 26.02 -7.23
C ARG A 67 -4.66 25.09 -7.17
N LEU A 68 -5.07 24.82 -5.93
CA LEU A 68 -6.22 24.03 -5.54
C LEU A 68 -7.23 24.95 -4.86
N LYS A 69 -8.47 24.98 -5.33
CA LYS A 69 -9.58 25.61 -4.62
C LYS A 69 -10.25 24.56 -3.75
N VAL A 70 -10.43 24.86 -2.47
CA VAL A 70 -10.97 23.92 -1.48
C VAL A 70 -12.06 24.61 -0.67
N GLU A 71 -13.20 23.94 -0.56
CA GLU A 71 -14.33 24.31 0.28
C GLU A 71 -14.19 23.58 1.63
N LEU A 72 -13.88 24.34 2.68
CA LEU A 72 -13.71 23.84 4.04
C LEU A 72 -15.07 23.87 4.73
N TYR A 73 -15.53 22.73 5.25
CA TYR A 73 -16.81 22.64 5.95
C TYR A 73 -16.66 22.95 7.43
N LYS A 74 -17.76 23.44 8.04
CA LYS A 74 -17.89 23.48 9.49
C LYS A 74 -17.80 22.07 10.08
N LYS A 75 -17.57 21.95 11.38
CA LYS A 75 -17.44 20.66 12.10
C LYS A 75 -18.64 19.72 11.91
N ASP A 76 -19.83 20.25 11.62
CA ASP A 76 -21.03 19.45 11.34
C ASP A 76 -21.08 18.86 9.92
N GLY A 77 -20.16 19.28 9.03
CA GLY A 77 -20.02 18.84 7.66
C GLY A 77 -21.14 19.29 6.72
N LYS A 78 -22.01 20.23 7.13
CA LYS A 78 -23.21 20.60 6.35
C LYS A 78 -23.10 21.96 5.68
N GLU A 79 -22.37 22.88 6.30
CA GLU A 79 -22.21 24.24 5.78
C GLU A 79 -20.75 24.50 5.43
N ILE A 80 -20.52 25.17 4.30
CA ILE A 80 -19.21 25.69 3.94
C ILE A 80 -18.87 26.80 4.93
N ASP A 81 -17.75 26.64 5.63
CA ASP A 81 -17.20 27.65 6.53
C ASP A 81 -16.35 28.65 5.74
N GLN A 82 -15.45 28.13 4.90
CA GLN A 82 -14.50 28.93 4.14
C GLN A 82 -14.20 28.30 2.78
N VAL A 83 -13.99 29.15 1.77
CA VAL A 83 -13.39 28.75 0.50
C VAL A 83 -11.96 29.27 0.45
N ARG A 84 -10.97 28.40 0.28
CA ARG A 84 -9.56 28.76 0.31
C ARG A 84 -8.79 28.20 -0.89
N GLU A 85 -7.84 28.97 -1.38
CA GLU A 85 -6.87 28.51 -2.38
C GLU A 85 -5.57 28.06 -1.71
N PHE A 86 -5.05 26.91 -2.14
CA PHE A 86 -3.75 26.38 -1.74
C PHE A 86 -2.84 26.27 -2.95
N LYS A 87 -1.55 26.60 -2.78
CA LYS A 87 -0.55 26.26 -3.80
C LYS A 87 -0.36 24.74 -3.76
N THR A 88 -0.39 24.06 -4.89
CA THR A 88 -0.25 22.59 -4.95
C THR A 88 1.08 22.09 -4.39
N LYS A 89 2.15 22.89 -4.53
CA LYS A 89 3.45 22.64 -3.89
C LYS A 89 3.40 22.60 -2.36
N ASP A 90 2.33 23.10 -1.76
CA ASP A 90 2.09 23.17 -0.31
C ASP A 90 0.95 22.22 0.11
N VAL A 91 0.59 21.24 -0.72
CA VAL A 91 -0.41 20.21 -0.40
C VAL A 91 0.26 18.84 -0.30
N THR A 92 -0.09 18.05 0.70
CA THR A 92 0.43 16.68 0.89
C THR A 92 -0.73 15.70 1.08
N LEU A 93 -0.66 14.52 0.47
CA LEU A 93 -1.54 13.39 0.75
C LEU A 93 -0.89 12.51 1.81
N ARG A 94 -1.55 12.37 2.95
CA ARG A 94 -1.15 11.47 4.03
C ARG A 94 -2.11 10.30 4.09
N VAL A 95 -1.60 9.13 3.76
CA VAL A 95 -2.28 7.85 3.85
C VAL A 95 -2.03 7.27 5.24
N VAL A 96 -3.07 7.22 6.06
CA VAL A 96 -3.03 6.64 7.41
C VAL A 96 -2.99 5.12 7.25
N MET A 97 -1.94 4.51 7.76
CA MET A 97 -1.75 3.06 7.74
C MET A 97 -2.09 2.48 9.11
N PRO A 98 -2.79 1.33 9.17
CA PRO A 98 -2.99 0.65 10.43
C PRO A 98 -1.65 0.08 10.94
N ARG A 99 -1.61 -0.37 12.19
CA ARG A 99 -0.41 -0.98 12.80
C ARG A 99 -0.10 -2.34 12.19
N ASN A 100 -1.17 -3.09 11.99
CA ASN A 100 -1.29 -4.45 11.50
C ASN A 100 -2.62 -4.53 10.71
N LEU A 101 -2.97 -5.69 10.17
CA LEU A 101 -4.23 -5.91 9.45
C LEU A 101 -5.31 -6.48 10.38
N GLU A 102 -5.14 -6.39 11.70
CA GLU A 102 -6.18 -6.73 12.66
C GLU A 102 -7.34 -5.72 12.63
N GLN A 103 -8.53 -6.19 12.99
CA GLN A 103 -9.77 -5.43 12.81
C GLN A 103 -9.78 -4.15 13.67
N ASP A 104 -9.29 -4.25 14.90
CA ASP A 104 -9.17 -3.14 15.85
C ASP A 104 -8.23 -2.04 15.31
N SER A 105 -7.08 -2.42 14.75
CA SER A 105 -6.12 -1.46 14.22
C SER A 105 -6.62 -0.79 12.95
N ILE A 106 -7.30 -1.54 12.09
CA ILE A 106 -7.96 -0.97 10.91
C ILE A 106 -9.04 0.02 11.33
N ASP A 107 -9.90 -0.34 12.29
CA ASP A 107 -10.97 0.54 12.73
C ASP A 107 -10.43 1.78 13.46
N GLU A 108 -9.33 1.66 14.22
CA GLU A 108 -8.61 2.80 14.79
C GLU A 108 -8.12 3.76 13.70
N ALA A 109 -7.50 3.26 12.63
CA ALA A 109 -7.03 4.08 11.52
C ALA A 109 -8.19 4.79 10.78
N ILE A 110 -9.33 4.11 10.60
CA ILE A 110 -10.54 4.68 10.01
C ILE A 110 -11.12 5.77 10.91
N ASN A 111 -11.26 5.49 12.21
CA ASN A 111 -11.82 6.44 13.18
C ASN A 111 -10.92 7.68 13.31
N PHE A 112 -9.61 7.48 13.31
CA PHE A 112 -8.64 8.58 13.27
C PHE A 112 -8.84 9.46 12.04
N MET A 113 -8.93 8.89 10.84
CA MET A 113 -9.23 9.65 9.62
C MET A 113 -10.56 10.44 9.74
N TYR A 114 -11.62 9.82 10.27
CA TYR A 114 -12.92 10.49 10.43
C TYR A 114 -12.97 11.53 11.55
N SER A 115 -11.97 11.57 12.44
CA SER A 115 -11.88 12.62 13.45
C SER A 115 -11.52 13.99 12.85
N TYR A 116 -10.97 14.01 11.64
CA TYR A 116 -10.62 15.23 10.92
C TYR A 116 -11.83 15.87 10.23
N PRO A 117 -11.86 17.21 10.12
CA PRO A 117 -12.89 17.92 9.39
C PRO A 117 -12.89 17.52 7.91
N LYS A 118 -14.07 17.62 7.29
CA LYS A 118 -14.28 17.36 5.86
C LYS A 118 -14.06 18.63 5.06
N ALA A 119 -13.60 18.46 3.82
CA ALA A 119 -13.52 19.50 2.81
C ALA A 119 -13.76 18.91 1.43
N ASP A 120 -14.10 19.76 0.47
CA ASP A 120 -14.24 19.40 -0.93
C ASP A 120 -13.17 20.12 -1.77
N ILE A 121 -12.40 19.36 -2.55
CA ILE A 121 -11.58 19.93 -3.61
C ILE A 121 -12.50 20.25 -4.78
N VAL A 122 -12.57 21.53 -5.13
CA VAL A 122 -13.41 22.02 -6.22
C VAL A 122 -12.72 21.71 -7.55
N ARG A 123 -13.37 20.91 -8.39
CA ARG A 123 -12.90 20.64 -9.75
C ARG A 123 -13.48 21.64 -10.75
N LEU A 124 -12.80 21.80 -11.88
CA LEU A 124 -13.27 22.60 -13.00
C LEU A 124 -14.27 21.78 -13.85
N ASP A 125 -15.01 22.45 -14.72
CA ASP A 125 -15.76 21.86 -15.84
C ASP A 125 -16.82 20.79 -15.49
N ASN A 126 -17.64 21.04 -14.46
CA ASN A 126 -18.74 20.16 -14.02
C ASN A 126 -18.32 18.76 -13.54
N GLU A 127 -17.02 18.54 -13.31
CA GLU A 127 -16.58 17.32 -12.65
C GLU A 127 -17.00 17.32 -11.17
N ARG A 128 -17.30 16.14 -10.64
CA ARG A 128 -17.69 15.98 -9.24
C ARG A 128 -16.53 16.41 -8.33
N ASN A 129 -16.81 17.29 -7.35
CA ASN A 129 -15.85 17.63 -6.30
C ASN A 129 -15.32 16.38 -5.58
N ILE A 130 -14.08 16.45 -5.12
CA ILE A 130 -13.45 15.36 -4.37
C ILE A 130 -13.56 15.66 -2.88
N GLY A 131 -14.40 14.89 -2.19
CA GLY A 131 -14.48 14.94 -0.74
C GLY A 131 -13.23 14.36 -0.10
N ILE A 132 -12.67 15.11 0.85
CA ILE A 132 -11.45 14.78 1.59
C ILE A 132 -11.66 14.99 3.08
N ASN A 133 -10.90 14.28 3.90
CA ASN A 133 -10.63 14.73 5.27
C ASN A 133 -9.31 15.52 5.24
N TYR A 134 -9.17 16.53 6.10
CA TYR A 134 -7.98 17.38 6.06
C TYR A 134 -7.53 17.88 7.43
N LEU A 135 -6.28 18.31 7.48
CA LEU A 135 -5.80 19.23 8.50
C LEU A 135 -4.98 20.34 7.84
N LEU A 136 -4.84 21.45 8.57
CA LEU A 136 -3.87 22.48 8.25
C LEU A 136 -2.68 22.30 9.19
N ASP A 137 -1.48 22.17 8.65
CA ASP A 137 -0.27 22.11 9.49
C ASP A 137 0.01 23.47 10.15
N GLU A 138 1.02 23.52 11.03
CA GLU A 138 1.41 24.74 11.74
C GLU A 138 1.79 25.89 10.81
N THR A 139 2.20 25.58 9.57
CA THR A 139 2.54 26.56 8.53
C THR A 139 1.36 26.94 7.64
N GLY A 140 0.17 26.39 7.93
CA GLY A 140 -1.07 26.62 7.19
C GLY A 140 -1.17 25.86 5.86
N LYS A 141 -0.32 24.85 5.65
CA LYS A 141 -0.35 23.99 4.46
C LYS A 141 -1.44 22.94 4.59
N LEU A 142 -1.98 22.51 3.45
CA LEU A 142 -3.06 21.53 3.41
C LEU A 142 -2.48 20.11 3.44
N VAL A 143 -2.91 19.32 4.43
CA VAL A 143 -2.64 17.89 4.47
C VAL A 143 -3.96 17.15 4.30
N ILE A 144 -4.08 16.43 3.18
CA ILE A 144 -5.20 15.55 2.88
C ILE A 144 -4.99 14.25 3.65
N ILE A 145 -5.95 13.87 4.48
CA ILE A 145 -5.90 12.66 5.31
C ILE A 145 -6.85 11.62 4.72
N ASP A 146 -6.33 10.43 4.46
CA ASP A 146 -7.13 9.33 3.92
C ASP A 146 -6.68 7.97 4.46
N PHE A 147 -7.61 7.00 4.48
CA PHE A 147 -7.35 5.61 4.82
C PHE A 147 -7.76 4.73 3.64
N PRO A 148 -6.87 3.83 3.16
CA PRO A 148 -7.16 2.95 2.05
C PRO A 148 -8.08 1.80 2.51
N LYS A 149 -9.39 2.07 2.53
CA LYS A 149 -10.45 1.11 2.92
C LYS A 149 -10.30 -0.30 2.34
N PRO A 150 -9.83 -0.49 1.09
CA PRO A 150 -9.67 -1.84 0.55
C PRO A 150 -8.59 -2.68 1.26
N LEU A 151 -7.76 -2.13 2.17
CA LEU A 151 -6.88 -2.94 3.04
C LEU A 151 -7.64 -4.00 3.87
N LYS A 152 -8.93 -3.76 4.18
CA LYS A 152 -9.79 -4.79 4.80
C LYS A 152 -9.85 -6.07 3.95
N ALA A 153 -9.78 -5.96 2.62
CA ALA A 153 -9.81 -7.12 1.74
C ALA A 153 -8.50 -7.93 1.77
N VAL A 154 -7.36 -7.29 2.06
CA VAL A 154 -6.07 -7.98 2.22
C VAL A 154 -6.11 -8.92 3.42
N ARG A 155 -6.62 -8.45 4.56
CA ARG A 155 -6.86 -9.30 5.75
C ARG A 155 -7.71 -10.52 5.40
N MET A 156 -8.85 -10.30 4.73
CA MET A 156 -9.77 -11.36 4.35
C MET A 156 -9.12 -12.37 3.38
N HIS A 157 -8.23 -11.91 2.50
CA HIS A 157 -7.48 -12.77 1.61
C HIS A 157 -6.49 -13.65 2.39
N LEU A 158 -5.67 -13.08 3.27
CA LEU A 158 -4.72 -13.84 4.08
C LEU A 158 -5.44 -14.93 4.91
N LEU A 159 -6.55 -14.59 5.57
CA LEU A 159 -7.36 -15.58 6.31
C LEU A 159 -7.93 -16.71 5.43
N SER A 160 -8.00 -16.51 4.11
CA SER A 160 -8.50 -17.50 3.16
C SER A 160 -7.42 -18.41 2.57
N GLU A 161 -6.14 -18.12 2.78
CA GLU A 161 -5.06 -18.96 2.27
C GLU A 161 -4.95 -20.27 3.04
N GLU A 162 -4.58 -21.35 2.33
CA GLU A 162 -4.50 -22.69 2.91
C GLU A 162 -3.49 -22.75 4.07
N GLU A 163 -2.38 -22.01 3.99
CA GLU A 163 -1.37 -21.97 5.07
C GLU A 163 -1.97 -21.49 6.41
N PHE A 164 -2.86 -20.50 6.37
CA PHE A 164 -3.52 -19.97 7.56
C PHE A 164 -4.76 -20.78 7.95
N LYS A 165 -5.52 -21.31 6.98
CA LYS A 165 -6.62 -22.25 7.26
C LYS A 165 -6.14 -23.50 7.99
N GLU A 166 -4.98 -24.03 7.63
CA GLU A 166 -4.41 -25.19 8.30
C GLU A 166 -3.99 -24.87 9.74
N ILE A 167 -3.47 -23.67 10.00
CA ILE A 167 -3.15 -23.21 11.36
C ILE A 167 -4.42 -23.11 12.20
N ILE A 168 -5.50 -22.55 11.62
CA ILE A 168 -6.83 -22.47 12.26
C ILE A 168 -7.37 -23.89 12.51
N ALA A 169 -7.33 -24.77 11.51
CA ALA A 169 -7.90 -26.11 11.57
C ALA A 169 -7.12 -27.09 12.47
N LYS A 170 -5.80 -26.91 12.60
CA LYS A 170 -4.93 -27.69 13.50
C LYS A 170 -5.00 -27.20 14.95
N GLY A 171 -5.72 -26.11 15.22
CA GLY A 171 -5.70 -25.41 16.50
C GLY A 171 -6.42 -26.10 17.65
N LYS A 172 -5.67 -26.37 18.72
CA LYS A 172 -6.11 -26.17 20.12
C LYS A 172 -6.19 -24.67 20.45
N PHE A 173 -6.64 -23.85 19.50
CA PHE A 173 -6.72 -22.39 19.62
C PHE A 173 -8.19 -22.03 19.62
N THR A 174 -8.66 -21.50 20.73
CA THR A 174 -10.09 -21.30 20.99
C THR A 174 -10.62 -20.00 20.38
N GLN A 175 -9.74 -19.12 19.86
CA GLN A 175 -10.11 -17.81 19.32
C GLN A 175 -9.19 -17.40 18.16
N ASP A 176 -9.74 -16.60 17.23
CA ASP A 176 -9.00 -16.00 16.11
C ASP A 176 -7.78 -15.18 16.55
N GLU A 177 -7.66 -14.80 17.83
CA GLU A 177 -6.56 -14.01 18.40
C GLU A 177 -5.20 -14.76 18.34
N ASP A 178 -5.20 -16.09 18.36
CA ASP A 178 -3.96 -16.88 18.42
C ASP A 178 -3.20 -16.92 17.07
N ILE A 179 -3.88 -16.73 15.93
CA ILE A 179 -3.21 -16.75 14.61
C ILE A 179 -2.45 -15.46 14.31
N PHE A 180 -2.99 -14.32 14.74
CA PHE A 180 -2.39 -13.01 14.49
C PHE A 180 -1.03 -12.86 15.17
N ASP A 181 -0.78 -13.67 16.21
CA ASP A 181 0.49 -13.68 16.91
C ASP A 181 1.58 -14.56 16.29
N THR A 182 1.21 -15.42 15.33
CA THR A 182 2.16 -16.33 14.69
C THR A 182 3.22 -15.59 13.86
N PRO A 183 4.49 -16.07 13.82
CA PRO A 183 5.53 -15.49 12.97
C PRO A 183 5.15 -15.47 11.49
N GLU A 184 4.45 -16.50 11.01
CA GLU A 184 3.96 -16.64 9.64
C GLU A 184 2.98 -15.53 9.30
N TRP A 185 1.97 -15.29 10.16
CA TRP A 185 1.01 -14.21 9.97
C TRP A 185 1.67 -12.85 9.98
N LYS A 186 2.45 -12.54 11.03
CA LYS A 186 3.13 -11.24 11.18
C LYS A 186 4.03 -10.92 10.00
N LYS A 187 4.66 -11.94 9.41
CA LYS A 187 5.47 -11.78 8.20
C LYS A 187 4.59 -11.49 6.97
N ALA A 188 3.59 -12.33 6.70
CA ALA A 188 2.72 -12.15 5.54
C ALA A 188 1.99 -10.80 5.57
N GLU A 189 1.47 -10.41 6.73
CA GLU A 189 0.84 -9.12 6.96
C GLU A 189 1.78 -7.94 6.65
N LYS A 190 3.00 -7.98 7.20
CA LYS A 190 4.01 -6.96 6.95
C LYS A 190 4.35 -6.88 5.46
N ASP A 191 4.58 -8.02 4.82
CA ASP A 191 4.94 -8.09 3.40
C ASP A 191 3.81 -7.52 2.52
N GLU A 192 2.54 -7.84 2.80
CA GLU A 192 1.37 -7.27 2.11
C GLU A 192 1.25 -5.76 2.30
N MET A 193 1.42 -5.26 3.54
CA MET A 193 1.34 -3.83 3.85
C MET A 193 2.47 -3.04 3.17
N GLU A 194 3.68 -3.60 3.13
CA GLU A 194 4.79 -3.01 2.38
C GLU A 194 4.56 -3.05 0.87
N ASN A 195 4.05 -4.17 0.34
CA ASN A 195 3.77 -4.32 -1.07
C ASN A 195 2.70 -3.34 -1.54
N PHE A 196 1.64 -3.12 -0.74
CA PHE A 196 0.63 -2.10 -1.02
C PHE A 196 1.26 -0.72 -1.23
N GLN A 197 2.12 -0.28 -0.30
CA GLN A 197 2.80 1.01 -0.38
C GLN A 197 3.70 1.09 -1.62
N LYS A 198 4.51 0.05 -1.86
CA LYS A 198 5.41 -0.06 -3.02
C LYS A 198 4.63 0.01 -4.33
N ALA A 199 3.48 -0.67 -4.42
CA ALA A 199 2.62 -0.68 -5.60
C ALA A 199 2.04 0.72 -5.88
N ILE A 200 1.53 1.43 -4.88
CA ILE A 200 1.06 2.82 -5.04
C ILE A 200 2.18 3.75 -5.52
N ILE A 201 3.35 3.68 -4.89
CA ILE A 201 4.55 4.44 -5.28
C ILE A 201 4.91 4.15 -6.74
N LYS A 202 4.89 2.88 -7.15
CA LYS A 202 5.19 2.47 -8.54
C LYS A 202 4.16 3.03 -9.53
N LEU A 203 2.88 3.02 -9.19
CA LEU A 203 1.81 3.57 -10.03
C LEU A 203 1.94 5.09 -10.20
N ILE A 204 2.23 5.82 -9.12
CA ILE A 204 2.48 7.27 -9.17
C ILE A 204 3.70 7.59 -10.04
N LYS A 205 4.81 6.85 -9.91
CA LYS A 205 5.99 7.02 -10.76
C LYS A 205 5.70 6.71 -12.23
N ARG A 206 4.91 5.67 -12.50
CA ARG A 206 4.58 5.23 -13.86
C ARG A 206 3.77 6.29 -14.61
N ASP A 207 2.76 6.87 -13.98
CA ASP A 207 1.88 7.85 -14.64
C ASP A 207 2.53 9.25 -14.75
N ASP A 208 3.72 9.43 -14.17
CA ASP A 208 4.57 10.64 -14.25
C ASP A 208 3.79 11.96 -14.27
N PHE A 209 3.14 12.26 -13.15
CA PHE A 209 2.36 13.49 -13.03
C PHE A 209 3.21 14.77 -13.06
N GLY A 210 4.55 14.69 -13.10
CA GLY A 210 5.43 15.84 -12.88
C GLY A 210 5.32 16.40 -11.45
N VAL A 211 4.71 15.64 -10.53
CA VAL A 211 4.51 15.98 -9.13
C VAL A 211 5.50 15.17 -8.29
N PRO A 212 6.27 15.79 -7.37
CA PRO A 212 7.21 15.08 -6.52
C PRO A 212 6.55 13.94 -5.74
N ILE A 213 7.21 12.77 -5.69
CA ILE A 213 6.65 11.60 -5.00
C ILE A 213 6.55 11.76 -3.48
N ASN A 214 7.32 12.68 -2.90
CA ASN A 214 7.22 13.04 -1.47
C ASN A 214 5.91 13.76 -1.12
N LYS A 215 5.00 13.93 -2.10
CA LYS A 215 3.64 14.40 -1.90
C LYS A 215 2.70 13.34 -1.34
N ILE A 216 3.10 12.08 -1.34
CA ILE A 216 2.40 11.01 -0.63
C ILE A 216 3.23 10.54 0.56
N GLU A 217 2.62 10.53 1.74
CA GLU A 217 3.20 10.04 2.98
C GLU A 217 2.37 8.85 3.48
N PHE A 218 3.01 7.70 3.69
CA PHE A 218 2.39 6.59 4.40
C PHE A 218 2.78 6.69 5.87
N VAL A 219 1.81 6.92 6.74
CA VAL A 219 2.08 7.16 8.17
C VAL A 219 1.35 6.11 9.01
N PRO A 220 2.09 5.28 9.77
CA PRO A 220 1.49 4.37 10.74
C PRO A 220 0.70 5.12 11.79
N ILE A 221 -0.47 4.60 12.16
CA ILE A 221 -1.36 5.23 13.14
C ILE A 221 -0.70 5.46 14.51
N GLN A 222 0.26 4.62 14.92
CA GLN A 222 1.04 4.81 16.15
C GLN A 222 1.75 6.16 16.20
N ASN A 223 2.25 6.61 15.05
CA ASN A 223 3.04 7.83 14.96
C ASN A 223 2.15 9.08 15.03
N LEU A 224 0.84 8.94 14.82
CA LEU A 224 -0.12 10.03 14.77
C LEU A 224 -0.79 10.26 16.13
N ASN A 225 -0.98 9.22 16.94
CA ASN A 225 -1.52 9.34 18.29
C ASN A 225 -0.63 10.23 19.20
N ASN A 226 0.68 10.24 18.97
CA ASN A 226 1.63 11.12 19.66
C ASN A 226 1.47 12.61 19.27
N ILE A 227 0.90 12.89 18.09
CA ILE A 227 0.72 14.27 17.59
C ILE A 227 -0.55 14.89 18.17
N MET A 228 -1.60 14.10 18.42
CA MET A 228 -2.83 14.62 19.02
C MET A 228 -2.68 14.94 20.51
N GLN A 229 -1.91 14.14 21.27
CA GLN A 229 -1.71 14.39 22.70
C GLN A 229 -0.92 15.67 23.00
N ASN A 230 -0.17 16.18 22.03
CA ASN A 230 0.60 17.43 22.17
C ASN A 230 -0.15 18.67 21.67
N ASN A 231 -1.34 18.51 21.10
CA ASN A 231 -2.15 19.59 20.51
C ASN A 231 -3.51 19.79 21.22
N THR A 232 -3.71 19.11 22.36
CA THR A 232 -4.77 19.36 23.35
C THR A 232 -4.18 19.95 24.61
#